data_AF-A0A920W8G3-F1
#
_entry.id   AF-A0A920W8G3-F1
#
_cell.length_a   1.000
_cell.length_b   1.000
_cell.length_c   1.000
_cell.angle_alpha   90.00
_cell.angle_beta   90.00
_cell.angle_gamma   90.00
#
_symmetry.space_group_name_H-M   'P 1'
#
loop_
_entity.id
_entity.type
_entity.pdbx_description
1 polymer ?
#
loop_
_entity_poly.entity_id
_entity_poly.type
_entity_poly.pdbx_seq_one_letter_code
_entity_poly.pdbx_strand_id
1 'polypeptide(L)'
;MLGLVVAVSLVIGFVVAAGAIGRETRRLSRQPRQPVWRLEEAAGFVAAEIPFEVAAKTDPETLRQLLRLHLNELQFNSELDEDQDIADSSTAVQNLYRRARTDDMEVTRPTVDAIMNAHLQYLKLIGALGPTQSPT
;
A
#
# COMPACT_ATOMS: atom_id res chain seq x y z
N MET A 1 16.82 -17.70 55.58
CA MET A 1 17.38 -18.38 54.38
C MET A 1 16.33 -18.57 53.29
N LEU A 2 15.21 -19.26 53.54
CA LEU A 2 14.14 -19.49 52.54
C LEU A 2 13.64 -18.20 51.86
N GLY A 3 13.28 -17.17 52.62
CA GLY A 3 12.75 -15.92 52.06
C GLY A 3 13.73 -15.18 51.14
N LEU A 4 15.04 -15.23 51.45
CA LEU A 4 16.08 -14.65 50.61
C LEU A 4 16.23 -15.43 49.29
N VAL A 5 16.18 -16.76 49.34
CA VAL A 5 16.21 -17.60 48.14
C VAL A 5 15.01 -17.31 47.24
N VAL A 6 13.80 -17.21 47.81
CA VAL A 6 12.58 -16.90 47.05
C VAL A 6 12.68 -15.51 46.40
N ALA A 7 13.13 -14.50 47.14
CA ALA A 7 13.31 -13.15 46.61
C ALA A 7 14.31 -13.11 45.45
N VAL A 8 15.46 -13.78 45.60
CA VAL A 8 16.49 -13.86 44.55
C VAL A 8 15.95 -14.57 43.30
N SER A 9 15.25 -15.70 43.46
CA SER A 9 14.66 -16.40 42.33
C SER A 9 13.63 -15.56 41.57
N LEU A 10 12.80 -14.78 42.29
CA LEU A 10 11.83 -13.88 41.66
C LEU A 10 12.53 -12.76 40.88
N VAL A 11 13.58 -12.16 41.46
CA VAL A 11 14.35 -11.10 40.80
C VAL A 11 15.02 -11.63 39.53
N ILE A 12 15.66 -12.79 39.61
CA ILE A 12 16.31 -13.42 38.44
C ILE A 12 15.28 -13.74 37.36
N GLY A 13 14.15 -14.36 37.73
CA GLY A 13 13.07 -14.66 36.78
C GLY A 13 12.52 -13.42 36.10
N PHE A 14 12.31 -12.34 36.86
CA PHE A 14 11.86 -11.06 36.32
C PHE A 14 12.87 -10.46 35.34
N VAL A 15 14.16 -10.43 35.69
CA VAL A 15 15.22 -9.87 34.84
C VAL A 15 15.32 -10.63 33.51
N VAL A 16 15.27 -11.97 33.55
CA VAL A 16 15.29 -12.81 32.35
C VAL A 16 14.05 -12.54 31.48
N ALA A 17 12.87 -12.50 32.07
CA ALA A 17 11.62 -12.22 31.35
C ALA A 17 11.63 -10.82 30.71
N ALA A 18 12.02 -9.80 31.47
CA ALA A 18 12.12 -8.42 30.98
C ALA A 18 13.14 -8.29 29.84
N GLY A 19 14.29 -8.95 29.94
CA GLY A 19 15.31 -8.98 28.89
C GLY A 19 14.81 -9.65 27.61
N ALA A 20 14.12 -10.79 27.73
CA ALA A 20 13.56 -11.51 26.59
C ALA A 20 12.47 -10.68 25.87
N ILE A 21 11.50 -10.16 26.62
CA ILE A 21 10.40 -9.34 26.07
C ILE A 21 10.95 -8.03 25.50
N GLY A 22 11.87 -7.35 26.19
CA GLY A 22 12.46 -6.10 25.74
C GLY A 22 13.24 -6.27 24.43
N ARG A 23 14.00 -7.36 24.30
CA ARG A 23 14.70 -7.70 23.05
C ARG A 23 13.72 -7.88 21.90
N GLU A 24 12.66 -8.64 22.12
CA GLU A 24 11.68 -8.95 21.08
C GLU A 24 10.84 -7.72 20.69
N THR A 25 10.42 -6.94 21.68
CA THR A 25 9.72 -5.67 21.46
C THR A 25 10.58 -4.71 20.65
N ARG A 26 11.89 -4.61 20.95
CA ARG A 26 12.82 -3.77 20.19
C ARG A 26 13.08 -4.30 18.78
N ARG A 27 13.01 -5.63 18.57
CA ARG A 27 13.10 -6.25 17.24
C ARG A 27 11.87 -5.87 16.41
N LEU A 28 10.68 -6.07 16.96
CA LEU A 28 9.41 -5.77 16.30
C LEU A 28 9.21 -4.27 16.09
N SER A 29 9.64 -3.43 17.01
CA SER A 29 9.54 -1.97 16.87
C SER A 29 10.40 -1.41 15.74
N ARG A 30 11.40 -2.18 15.27
CA ARG A 30 12.24 -1.83 14.12
C ARG A 30 11.67 -2.32 12.80
N GLN A 31 10.65 -3.18 12.82
CA GLN A 31 9.99 -3.61 11.61
C GLN A 31 9.21 -2.42 11.04
N PRO A 32 9.44 -2.05 9.77
CA PRO A 32 8.67 -0.98 9.13
C PRO A 32 7.19 -1.29 9.26
N ARG A 33 6.38 -0.28 9.62
CA ARG A 33 4.93 -0.43 9.55
C ARG A 33 4.58 -0.78 8.11
N GLN A 34 3.88 -1.90 7.93
CA GLN A 34 3.35 -2.25 6.62
C GLN A 34 2.37 -1.15 6.21
N PRO A 35 2.51 -0.60 5.00
CA PRO A 35 1.63 0.44 4.52
C PRO A 35 0.22 -0.14 4.37
N VAL A 36 -0.75 0.49 5.04
CA VAL A 36 -2.15 0.08 4.95
C VAL A 36 -2.84 1.01 3.97
N TRP A 37 -3.22 0.46 2.83
CA TRP A 37 -4.05 1.19 1.87
C TRP A 37 -5.46 1.38 2.42
N ARG A 38 -5.97 2.62 2.36
CA ARG A 38 -7.32 2.98 2.81
C ARG A 38 -8.04 3.69 1.67
N LEU A 39 -9.18 3.16 1.26
CA LEU A 39 -9.89 3.63 0.07
C LEU A 39 -10.24 5.12 0.14
N GLU A 40 -10.77 5.59 1.26
CA GLU A 40 -11.24 6.97 1.41
C GLU A 40 -10.06 7.96 1.40
N GLU A 41 -8.92 7.54 1.94
CA GLU A 41 -7.70 8.33 1.94
C GLU A 41 -7.10 8.41 0.54
N ALA A 42 -7.02 7.27 -0.16
CA ALA A 42 -6.59 7.21 -1.56
C ALA A 42 -7.49 8.06 -2.47
N ALA A 43 -8.82 7.97 -2.30
CA ALA A 43 -9.77 8.75 -3.07
C ALA A 43 -9.62 10.26 -2.81
N GLY A 44 -9.43 10.66 -1.55
CA GLY A 44 -9.18 12.06 -1.19
C GLY A 44 -7.88 12.60 -1.79
N PHE A 45 -6.80 11.80 -1.73
CA PHE A 45 -5.52 12.17 -2.35
C PHE A 45 -5.65 12.29 -3.87
N VAL A 46 -6.20 11.28 -4.53
CA VAL A 46 -6.31 11.24 -5.99
C VAL A 46 -7.21 12.35 -6.51
N ALA A 47 -8.35 12.62 -5.85
CA ALA A 47 -9.23 13.72 -6.24
C ALA A 47 -8.56 15.10 -6.13
N ALA A 48 -7.56 15.27 -5.25
CA ALA A 48 -6.79 16.49 -5.12
C ALA A 48 -5.64 16.61 -6.13
N GLU A 49 -5.13 15.48 -6.62
CA GLU A 49 -3.94 15.41 -7.49
C GLU A 49 -4.29 15.39 -9.00
N ILE A 50 -5.45 14.84 -9.38
CA ILE A 50 -5.84 14.76 -10.79
C ILE A 50 -6.17 16.15 -11.37
N PRO A 51 -6.01 16.35 -12.70
CA PRO A 51 -6.37 17.60 -13.35
C PRO A 51 -7.85 17.98 -13.14
N PHE A 52 -8.13 19.27 -13.02
CA PHE A 52 -9.47 19.78 -12.71
C PHE A 52 -10.52 19.30 -13.73
N GLU A 53 -10.18 19.29 -15.02
CA GLU A 53 -11.07 18.81 -16.08
C GLU A 53 -11.43 17.32 -15.97
N VAL A 54 -10.57 16.52 -15.34
CA VAL A 54 -10.82 15.11 -15.03
C VAL A 54 -11.65 15.00 -13.76
N ALA A 55 -11.26 15.71 -12.69
CA ALA A 55 -11.99 15.72 -11.42
C ALA A 55 -13.45 16.15 -11.59
N ALA A 56 -13.69 17.23 -12.35
CA ALA A 56 -15.03 17.78 -12.57
C ALA A 56 -15.98 16.85 -13.32
N LYS A 57 -15.45 15.85 -14.05
CA LYS A 57 -16.23 14.88 -14.84
C LYS A 57 -16.27 13.49 -14.22
N THR A 58 -15.53 13.27 -13.13
CA THR A 58 -15.41 11.97 -12.50
C THR A 58 -16.34 11.92 -11.29
N ASP A 59 -17.33 11.04 -11.35
CA ASP A 59 -18.18 10.77 -10.19
C ASP A 59 -17.34 10.15 -9.03
N PRO A 60 -17.56 10.57 -7.78
CA PRO A 60 -16.80 10.05 -6.64
C PRO A 60 -16.89 8.54 -6.45
N GLU A 61 -18.01 7.89 -6.79
CA GLU A 61 -18.12 6.44 -6.70
C GLU A 61 -17.37 5.74 -7.82
N THR A 62 -17.45 6.29 -9.04
CA THR A 62 -16.63 5.84 -10.18
C THR A 62 -15.14 5.90 -9.83
N LEU A 63 -14.68 6.97 -9.18
CA LEU A 63 -13.30 7.08 -8.71
C LEU A 63 -12.97 5.94 -7.73
N ARG A 64 -13.77 5.74 -6.68
CA ARG A 64 -13.53 4.67 -5.69
C ARG A 64 -13.49 3.28 -6.33
N GLN A 65 -14.40 3.01 -7.25
CA GLN A 65 -14.46 1.73 -7.94
C GLN A 65 -13.23 1.52 -8.84
N LEU A 66 -12.78 2.56 -9.54
CA LEU A 66 -11.57 2.48 -10.36
C LEU A 66 -10.32 2.26 -9.51
N LEU A 67 -10.23 2.88 -8.33
CA LEU A 67 -9.14 2.66 -7.38
C LEU A 67 -9.10 1.21 -6.85
N ARG A 68 -10.28 0.64 -6.54
CA ARG A 68 -10.39 -0.78 -6.15
C ARG A 68 -9.93 -1.71 -7.28
N LEU A 69 -10.38 -1.45 -8.51
CA LEU A 69 -9.99 -2.24 -9.69
C LEU A 69 -8.49 -2.19 -9.92
N HIS A 70 -7.89 -0.99 -9.87
CA HIS A 70 -6.46 -0.82 -10.06
C HIS A 70 -5.66 -1.51 -8.93
N LEU A 71 -6.07 -1.38 -7.66
CA LEU A 71 -5.41 -2.08 -6.57
C LEU A 71 -5.47 -3.61 -6.75
N ASN A 72 -6.64 -4.12 -7.16
CA ASN A 72 -6.83 -5.54 -7.44
C ASN A 72 -5.90 -6.01 -8.56
N GLU A 73 -5.80 -5.25 -9.65
CA GLU A 73 -4.87 -5.54 -10.75
C GLU A 73 -3.41 -5.62 -10.26
N LEU A 74 -2.97 -4.66 -9.45
CA LEU A 74 -1.62 -4.67 -8.87
C LEU A 74 -1.40 -5.89 -7.98
N GLN A 75 -2.35 -6.25 -7.11
CA GLN A 75 -2.19 -7.38 -6.19
C GLN A 75 -2.04 -8.73 -6.90
N PHE A 76 -2.80 -8.95 -7.98
CA PHE A 76 -2.80 -10.24 -8.69
C PHE A 76 -1.74 -10.33 -9.79
N ASN A 77 -1.24 -9.21 -10.30
CA ASN A 77 -0.19 -9.19 -11.32
C ASN A 77 1.23 -9.05 -10.73
N SER A 78 1.38 -8.69 -9.45
CA SER A 78 2.70 -8.54 -8.80
C SER A 78 3.48 -9.85 -8.65
N GLU A 79 2.82 -11.02 -8.71
CA GLU A 79 3.50 -12.33 -8.62
C GLU A 79 4.16 -12.78 -9.93
N LEU A 80 3.97 -12.06 -11.03
CA LEU A 80 4.34 -12.52 -12.38
C LEU A 80 5.63 -11.91 -12.94
N ASP A 81 6.31 -10.97 -12.25
CA ASP A 81 7.41 -10.20 -12.84
C ASP A 81 8.69 -10.15 -11.99
N GLU A 82 9.57 -11.14 -12.18
CA GLU A 82 11.01 -10.93 -12.11
C GLU A 82 11.61 -10.56 -13.50
N ASP A 83 10.85 -10.71 -14.60
CA ASP A 83 11.37 -10.63 -15.97
C ASP A 83 10.63 -9.69 -16.98
N GLN A 84 9.45 -9.10 -16.70
CA GLN A 84 8.90 -8.04 -17.58
C GLN A 84 9.37 -6.66 -17.16
N ASP A 85 10.64 -6.41 -17.47
CA ASP A 85 11.16 -5.06 -17.58
C ASP A 85 10.40 -4.35 -18.73
N ILE A 86 9.63 -3.32 -18.38
CA ILE A 86 9.03 -2.34 -19.31
C ILE A 86 7.96 -2.92 -20.27
N ALA A 87 7.03 -3.75 -19.77
CA ALA A 87 5.72 -3.92 -20.39
C ALA A 87 4.76 -2.77 -20.00
N ASP A 88 5.14 -1.58 -20.47
CA ASP A 88 4.28 -0.55 -21.04
C ASP A 88 3.10 -0.03 -20.19
N SER A 89 3.32 1.07 -19.45
CA SER A 89 2.28 1.84 -18.73
C SER A 89 1.01 2.05 -19.57
N SER A 90 1.16 2.25 -20.89
CA SER A 90 0.07 2.32 -21.86
C SER A 90 -0.81 1.05 -21.90
N THR A 91 -0.18 -0.13 -21.83
CA THR A 91 -0.87 -1.43 -21.77
C THR A 91 -1.60 -1.61 -20.44
N ALA A 92 -1.00 -1.18 -19.32
CA ALA A 92 -1.67 -1.19 -18.01
C ALA A 92 -2.90 -0.29 -17.99
N VAL A 93 -2.78 0.97 -18.46
CA VAL A 93 -3.93 1.88 -18.64
C VAL A 93 -5.00 1.23 -19.51
N GLN A 94 -4.59 0.58 -20.60
CA GLN A 94 -5.51 -0.02 -21.54
C GLN A 94 -6.24 -1.24 -20.97
N ASN A 95 -5.58 -2.06 -20.16
CA ASN A 95 -6.20 -3.19 -19.47
C ASN A 95 -7.18 -2.71 -18.41
N LEU A 96 -6.79 -1.75 -17.58
CA LEU A 96 -7.66 -1.13 -16.58
C LEU A 96 -8.87 -0.46 -17.23
N TYR A 97 -8.68 0.27 -18.33
CA TYR A 97 -9.77 0.88 -19.10
C TYR A 97 -10.75 -0.18 -19.63
N ARG A 98 -10.23 -1.27 -20.22
CA ARG A 98 -11.06 -2.37 -20.71
C ARG A 98 -11.85 -3.01 -19.58
N ARG A 99 -11.22 -3.18 -18.40
CA ARG A 99 -11.86 -3.73 -17.22
C ARG A 99 -12.98 -2.82 -16.71
N ALA A 100 -12.71 -1.52 -16.56
CA ALA A 100 -13.70 -0.54 -16.13
C ALA A 100 -14.93 -0.52 -17.07
N ARG A 101 -14.71 -0.59 -18.39
CA ARG A 101 -15.82 -0.65 -19.37
C ARG A 101 -16.61 -1.97 -19.30
N THR A 102 -15.95 -3.07 -18.92
CA THR A 102 -16.63 -4.37 -18.70
C THR A 102 -17.55 -4.31 -17.47
N ASP A 103 -17.16 -3.55 -16.46
CA ASP A 103 -17.94 -3.30 -15.25
C ASP A 103 -18.96 -2.13 -15.43
N ASP A 104 -19.29 -1.80 -16.67
CA ASP A 104 -20.26 -0.76 -17.08
C ASP A 104 -19.93 0.68 -16.61
N MET A 105 -18.66 0.96 -16.30
CA MET A 105 -18.25 2.29 -15.88
C MET A 105 -18.15 3.25 -17.07
N GLU A 106 -18.74 4.44 -16.95
CA GLU A 106 -18.63 5.53 -17.92
C GLU A 106 -17.34 6.33 -17.70
N VAL A 107 -16.21 5.79 -18.15
CA VAL A 107 -14.89 6.42 -18.04
C VAL A 107 -14.20 6.56 -19.39
N THR A 108 -13.36 7.58 -19.53
CA THR A 108 -12.50 7.78 -20.71
C THR A 108 -11.09 7.30 -20.45
N ARG A 109 -10.33 6.95 -21.49
CA ARG A 109 -8.92 6.55 -21.33
C ARG A 109 -8.06 7.62 -20.64
N PRO A 110 -8.12 8.91 -21.02
CA PRO A 110 -7.36 9.94 -20.31
C PRO A 110 -7.74 10.06 -18.82
N THR A 111 -9.01 9.85 -18.48
CA THR A 111 -9.47 9.80 -17.08
C THR A 111 -8.82 8.64 -16.32
N VAL A 112 -8.79 7.45 -16.93
CA VAL A 112 -8.17 6.26 -16.32
C VAL A 112 -6.67 6.48 -16.12
N ASP A 113 -5.96 7.00 -17.13
CA ASP A 113 -4.54 7.31 -17.05
C ASP A 113 -4.23 8.31 -15.92
N ALA A 114 -4.95 9.44 -15.85
CA ALA A 114 -4.77 10.44 -14.80
C ALA A 114 -4.99 9.86 -13.39
N ILE A 115 -6.08 9.09 -13.20
CA ILE A 115 -6.39 8.46 -11.92
C ILE A 115 -5.36 7.39 -11.55
N MET A 116 -4.92 6.58 -12.52
CA MET A 116 -3.93 5.53 -12.32
C MET A 116 -2.59 6.13 -11.87
N ASN A 117 -2.12 7.17 -12.55
CA ASN A 117 -0.88 7.87 -12.21
C ASN A 117 -0.94 8.51 -10.81
N ALA A 118 -2.03 9.21 -10.48
CA ALA A 118 -2.23 9.77 -9.15
C ALA A 118 -2.31 8.67 -8.06
N HIS A 119 -2.94 7.54 -8.36
CA HIS A 119 -3.01 6.40 -7.43
C HIS A 119 -1.62 5.79 -7.17
N LEU A 120 -0.79 5.63 -8.20
CA LEU A 120 0.59 5.16 -8.04
C LEU A 120 1.42 6.13 -7.18
N GLN A 121 1.21 7.44 -7.33
CA GLN A 121 1.84 8.44 -6.46
C GLN A 121 1.41 8.26 -5.00
N TYR A 122 0.11 8.07 -4.74
CA TYR A 122 -0.39 7.75 -3.40
C TYR A 122 0.27 6.49 -2.82
N LEU A 123 0.30 5.40 -3.61
CA LEU A 123 0.92 4.13 -3.21
C LEU A 123 2.41 4.29 -2.91
N LYS A 124 3.12 5.09 -3.70
CA LYS A 124 4.52 5.45 -3.45
C LYS A 124 4.68 6.21 -2.14
N LEU A 125 3.83 7.20 -1.87
CA LEU A 125 3.89 8.03 -0.66
C LEU A 125 3.66 7.22 0.61
N ILE A 126 2.73 6.27 0.60
CA ILE A 126 2.51 5.40 1.75
C ILE A 126 3.59 4.32 1.87
N GLY A 127 4.41 4.10 0.84
CA GLY A 127 5.47 3.08 0.81
C GLY A 127 5.01 1.70 0.34
N ALA A 128 3.85 1.61 -0.32
CA ALA A 128 3.26 0.35 -0.79
C ALA A 128 3.96 -0.23 -2.03
N LEU A 129 4.71 0.58 -2.78
CA LEU A 129 5.46 0.12 -3.97
C LEU A 129 6.88 -0.37 -3.65
N GLY A 130 7.19 -0.63 -2.36
CA GLY A 130 8.53 -1.01 -1.91
C GLY A 130 9.53 0.15 -1.94
N PRO A 131 10.75 -0.04 -1.42
CA PRO A 131 11.81 0.94 -1.62
C PRO A 131 12.12 1.01 -3.12
N THR A 132 11.98 2.18 -3.74
CA THR A 132 12.63 2.44 -5.03
C THR A 132 14.11 2.20 -4.80
N GLN A 133 14.65 1.05 -5.24
CA GLN A 133 16.07 0.82 -5.11
C GLN A 133 16.78 1.92 -5.91
N SER A 134 17.52 2.76 -5.18
CA SER A 134 18.44 3.70 -5.79
C SER A 134 19.47 2.92 -6.59
N PRO A 135 19.81 3.35 -7.80
CA PRO A 135 20.83 2.68 -8.61
C PRO A 135 22.17 2.79 -7.87
N THR A 136 22.83 1.64 -7.69
CA THR A 136 24.28 1.58 -7.42
C THR A 136 25.07 1.87 -8.68
#